data_AF-A0A829GDN7-F1
#
_entry.id   AF-A0A829GDN7-F1
#
_cell.length_a   1.000
_cell.length_b   1.000
_cell.length_c   1.000
_cell.angle_alpha   90.00
_cell.angle_beta   90.00
_cell.angle_gamma   90.00
#
_symmetry.space_group_name_H-M   'P 1'
#
loop_
_entity.id
_entity.type
_entity.pdbx_description
1 polymer ?
#
loop_
_entity_poly.entity_id
_entity_poly.type
_entity_poly.pdbx_seq_one_letter_code
_entity_poly.pdbx_strand_id
1 'polypeptide(L)'
;MHLVEAVLFLMALVIVSNVLSHYIVAVPVSLIQVALGLGAALFFHLEINLATDWFMLLFIAPLLFYDGRNFPRRELWELRGPIIGNAIFLVFVTMLV
;
A
#
# COMPACT_ATOMS: atom_id res chain seq x y z
N MET A 1 -12.77 -18.35 10.04
CA MET A 1 -12.27 -18.68 8.69
C MET A 1 -10.90 -19.32 8.84
N HIS A 2 -10.60 -20.34 8.03
CA HIS A 2 -9.24 -20.85 7.98
C HIS A 2 -8.33 -19.83 7.27
N LEU A 3 -7.04 -19.77 7.61
CA LEU A 3 -6.10 -18.80 7.03
C LEU A 3 -6.13 -18.79 5.49
N VAL A 4 -6.16 -19.97 4.88
CA VAL A 4 -6.21 -20.13 3.42
C VAL A 4 -7.48 -19.52 2.83
N GLU A 5 -8.62 -19.74 3.46
CA GLU A 5 -9.91 -19.17 3.04
C GLU A 5 -9.87 -17.64 3.10
N ALA A 6 -9.32 -17.07 4.18
CA ALA A 6 -9.16 -15.62 4.33
C ALA A 6 -8.24 -15.04 3.24
N VAL A 7 -7.12 -15.69 2.94
CA VAL A 7 -6.20 -15.26 1.87
C VAL A 7 -6.90 -15.31 0.51
N LEU A 8 -7.59 -16.41 0.20
CA LEU A 8 -8.34 -16.55 -1.06
C LEU A 8 -9.44 -15.49 -1.18
N PHE A 9 -10.14 -15.20 -0.08
CA PHE A 9 -11.16 -14.15 -0.04
C PHE A 9 -10.57 -12.77 -0.30
N LEU A 10 -9.45 -12.41 0.35
CA LEU A 10 -8.74 -11.16 0.09
C LEU A 10 -8.24 -11.07 -1.36
N MET A 11 -7.71 -12.16 -1.91
CA MET A 11 -7.30 -12.20 -3.32
C MET A 11 -8.49 -11.99 -4.26
N ALA A 12 -9.64 -12.59 -3.97
CA ALA A 12 -10.87 -12.38 -4.74
C ALA A 12 -11.30 -10.91 -4.69
N LEU A 13 -11.27 -10.25 -3.52
CA LEU A 13 -11.56 -8.82 -3.40
C LEU A 13 -10.59 -7.96 -4.23
N VAL A 14 -9.29 -8.29 -4.24
CA VAL A 14 -8.31 -7.59 -5.08
C VAL A 14 -8.64 -7.75 -6.56
N ILE A 15 -8.98 -8.94 -7.02
CA ILE A 15 -9.36 -9.18 -8.42
C ILE A 15 -10.63 -8.39 -8.77
N VAL A 16 -11.67 -8.46 -7.94
CA VAL A 16 -12.91 -7.70 -8.12
C VAL A 16 -12.65 -6.19 -8.16
N SER A 17 -11.77 -5.68 -7.28
CA SER A 17 -11.40 -4.26 -7.26
C SER A 17 -10.74 -3.81 -8.56
N ASN A 18 -9.89 -4.65 -9.15
CA ASN A 18 -9.18 -4.34 -10.39
C ASN A 18 -10.16 -4.34 -11.58
N VAL A 19 -11.07 -5.32 -11.63
CA VAL A 19 -12.15 -5.34 -12.62
C VAL A 19 -13.03 -4.10 -12.48
N LEU A 20 -13.43 -3.74 -11.25
CA LEU A 20 -14.28 -2.57 -11.01
C LEU A 20 -13.57 -1.26 -11.39
N SER A 21 -12.26 -1.16 -11.13
CA SER A 21 -11.47 0.02 -11.50
C SER A 21 -11.40 0.26 -13.01
N HIS A 22 -11.62 -0.77 -13.83
CA HIS A 22 -11.74 -0.60 -15.27
C HIS A 22 -12.98 0.22 -15.67
N TYR A 23 -14.06 0.09 -14.92
CA TYR A 23 -15.31 0.81 -15.17
C TYR A 23 -15.35 2.16 -14.45
N ILE A 24 -14.79 2.24 -13.24
CA ILE A 24 -14.75 3.45 -12.42
C ILE A 24 -13.39 4.14 -12.56
N VAL A 25 -13.13 4.71 -13.74
CA VAL A 25 -11.83 5.32 -14.09
C VAL A 25 -11.47 6.53 -13.22
N ALA A 26 -12.48 7.20 -12.64
CA ALA A 26 -12.28 8.38 -11.81
C ALA A 26 -11.64 8.09 -10.44
N VAL A 27 -11.62 6.84 -9.98
CA VAL A 27 -11.18 6.48 -8.62
C VAL A 27 -9.98 5.53 -8.68
N PRO A 28 -8.86 5.85 -7.99
CA PRO A 28 -7.72 4.93 -7.89
C PRO A 28 -8.10 3.57 -7.30
N VAL A 29 -7.52 2.50 -7.85
CA VAL A 29 -7.76 1.11 -7.40
C VAL A 29 -7.56 0.97 -5.89
N SER A 30 -6.56 1.64 -5.32
CA SER A 30 -6.28 1.59 -3.88
C SER A 30 -7.45 2.08 -3.02
N LEU A 31 -8.18 3.11 -3.46
CA LEU A 31 -9.36 3.60 -2.72
C LEU A 31 -10.53 2.62 -2.83
N ILE A 32 -10.71 2.01 -4.01
CA ILE A 32 -11.72 0.95 -4.22
C ILE A 32 -11.42 -0.24 -3.31
N GLN A 33 -10.16 -0.66 -3.20
CA GLN A 33 -9.72 -1.75 -2.33
C GLN A 33 -9.97 -1.45 -0.85
N VAL A 34 -9.65 -0.24 -0.39
CA VAL A 34 -9.95 0.19 0.99
C VAL A 34 -11.45 0.15 1.26
N ALA A 35 -12.28 0.65 0.34
CA ALA A 35 -13.73 0.64 0.50
C ALA A 35 -14.32 -0.79 0.53
N LEU A 36 -13.86 -1.68 -0.37
CA LEU A 36 -14.27 -3.08 -0.39
C LEU A 36 -13.83 -3.82 0.87
N GLY A 37 -12.60 -3.59 1.33
CA GLY A 37 -12.08 -4.18 2.57
C GLY A 37 -12.85 -3.70 3.80
N LEU A 38 -13.16 -2.41 3.89
CA LEU A 38 -13.99 -1.85 4.95
C LEU A 38 -15.40 -2.46 4.94
N GLY A 39 -16.04 -2.53 3.77
CA GLY A 39 -17.33 -3.20 3.63
C GLY A 39 -17.27 -4.66 4.07
N ALA A 40 -16.22 -5.38 3.67
CA ALA A 40 -16.03 -6.76 4.07
C ALA A 40 -15.90 -6.92 5.60
N ALA A 41 -15.12 -6.05 6.24
CA ALA A 41 -14.96 -6.04 7.70
C ALA A 41 -16.30 -5.80 8.42
N LEU A 42 -17.09 -4.83 7.95
CA LEU A 42 -18.37 -4.46 8.57
C LEU A 42 -19.49 -5.49 8.36
N PHE A 43 -19.63 -6.03 7.15
CA PHE A 43 -20.74 -6.94 6.83
C PHE A 43 -20.44 -8.41 7.17
N PHE A 44 -19.19 -8.85 7.02
CA PHE A 44 -18.79 -10.24 7.27
C PHE A 44 -18.07 -10.44 8.60
N HIS A 45 -17.93 -9.39 9.42
CA HIS A 45 -17.20 -9.42 10.69
C HIS A 45 -15.79 -10.01 10.51
N LEU A 46 -15.15 -9.65 9.39
CA LEU A 46 -13.85 -10.17 9.02
C LEU A 46 -12.76 -9.49 9.85
N GLU A 47 -12.26 -10.20 10.85
CA GLU A 47 -11.13 -9.76 11.66
C GLU A 47 -9.86 -10.51 11.24
N ILE A 48 -8.89 -9.79 10.69
CA ILE A 48 -7.56 -10.31 10.36
C ILE A 48 -6.56 -9.70 11.34
N ASN A 49 -6.20 -10.48 12.34
CA ASN A 49 -5.18 -10.11 13.31
C ASN A 49 -3.79 -10.30 12.70
N LEU A 50 -3.32 -9.29 11.97
CA LEU A 50 -1.97 -9.26 11.44
C LEU A 50 -1.08 -8.39 12.33
N ALA A 51 -0.10 -9.01 12.98
CA ALA A 51 0.86 -8.27 13.78
C ALA A 51 1.66 -7.30 12.89
N THR A 52 1.88 -6.09 13.38
CA THR A 52 2.53 -5.01 12.63
C THR A 52 3.91 -5.42 12.13
N ASP A 53 4.69 -6.15 12.93
CA ASP A 53 6.02 -6.61 12.54
C ASP A 53 5.98 -7.54 11.33
N TRP A 54 5.02 -8.48 11.31
CA TRP A 54 4.80 -9.36 10.18
C TRP A 54 4.28 -8.62 8.95
N PHE A 55 3.41 -7.63 9.12
CA PHE A 55 2.96 -6.77 8.01
C PHE A 55 4.12 -6.00 7.39
N MET A 56 4.96 -5.38 8.24
CA MET A 56 6.14 -4.64 7.78
C MET A 56 7.11 -5.56 7.04
N LEU A 57 7.37 -6.75 7.57
CA LEU A 57 8.31 -7.69 6.98
C LEU A 57 7.78 -8.31 5.67
N LEU A 58 6.50 -8.68 5.60
CA LEU A 58 5.92 -9.36 4.44
C LEU A 58 5.55 -8.41 3.29
N PHE A 59 5.11 -7.19 3.61
CA PHE A 59 4.60 -6.25 2.60
C PHE A 59 5.52 -5.04 2.42
N ILE A 60 5.81 -4.31 3.50
CA ILE A 60 6.53 -3.04 3.40
C ILE A 60 7.96 -3.24 2.93
N ALA A 61 8.71 -4.18 3.52
CA ALA A 61 10.10 -4.39 3.17
C ALA A 61 10.29 -4.83 1.69
N PRO A 62 9.56 -5.82 1.15
CA PRO A 62 9.65 -6.16 -0.27
C PRO A 62 9.21 -5.03 -1.20
N LEU A 63 8.17 -4.27 -0.83
CA LEU A 63 7.68 -3.13 -1.62
C LEU A 63 8.75 -2.04 -1.72
N LEU A 64 9.33 -1.64 -0.58
CA LEU A 64 10.42 -0.65 -0.54
C LEU A 64 11.65 -1.13 -1.30
N PHE A 65 11.99 -2.42 -1.21
CA PHE A 65 13.10 -2.99 -1.96
C PHE A 65 12.85 -2.92 -3.47
N TYR A 66 11.64 -3.28 -3.91
CA TYR A 66 11.24 -3.19 -5.31
C TYR A 66 11.31 -1.74 -5.81
N ASP A 67 10.70 -0.81 -5.09
CA ASP A 67 10.67 0.61 -5.46
C ASP A 67 12.08 1.21 -5.50
N GLY A 68 12.89 0.94 -4.47
CA GLY A 68 14.27 1.40 -4.40
C GLY A 68 15.17 0.81 -5.49
N ARG A 69 14.93 -0.44 -5.89
CA ARG A 69 15.72 -1.10 -6.96
C ARG A 69 15.38 -0.57 -8.34
N ASN A 70 14.12 -0.25 -8.60
CA ASN A 70 13.65 0.24 -9.90
C ASN A 70 13.88 1.75 -10.09
N PHE A 71 14.29 2.48 -9.04
CA PHE A 71 14.48 3.92 -9.11
C PHE A 71 15.66 4.31 -10.04
N PRO A 72 15.48 5.25 -10.99
CA PRO A 72 16.51 5.67 -11.93
C PRO A 72 17.66 6.40 -11.21
N ARG A 73 18.83 5.74 -11.11
CA ARG A 73 19.99 6.27 -10.37
C ARG A 73 20.52 7.61 -10.88
N ARG A 74 20.38 7.88 -12.19
CA ARG A 74 20.84 9.13 -12.81
C ARG A 74 20.03 10.33 -12.31
N GLU A 75 18.72 10.23 -12.35
CA GLU A 75 17.80 11.28 -11.88
C GLU A 75 17.96 11.53 -10.37
N LEU A 76 18.18 10.46 -9.61
CA LEU A 76 18.47 10.53 -8.17
C LEU A 76 19.72 11.38 -7.88
N TRP A 77 20.78 11.23 -8.68
CA TRP A 77 22.01 12.01 -8.55
C TRP A 77 21.86 13.46 -9.03
N GLU A 78 21.12 13.66 -10.11
CA GLU A 78 20.80 14.98 -10.66
C GLU A 78 20.00 15.82 -9.65
N LEU A 79 19.04 15.21 -8.95
CA LEU A 79 18.14 15.87 -8.01
C LEU A 79 18.48 15.63 -6.53
N ARG A 80 19.70 15.19 -6.21
CA ARG A 80 20.12 14.85 -4.84
C ARG A 80 19.86 15.94 -3.79
N GLY A 81 20.03 17.22 -4.17
CA GLY A 81 19.81 18.36 -3.29
C GLY A 81 18.34 18.50 -2.89
N PRO A 82 17.42 18.71 -3.85
CA PRO A 82 15.98 18.73 -3.60
C PRO A 82 15.46 17.47 -2.90
N ILE A 83 15.96 16.28 -3.27
CA ILE A 83 15.54 15.01 -2.63
C ILE A 83 15.91 15.00 -1.15
N ILE A 84 17.15 15.36 -0.78
CA ILE A 84 17.56 15.42 0.63
C ILE A 84 16.76 16.49 1.39
N GLY A 85 16.53 17.65 0.78
CA GLY A 85 15.72 18.72 1.37
C GLY A 85 14.30 18.26 1.70
N ASN A 86 13.65 17.56 0.78
CA ASN A 86 12.26 17.14 0.94
C ASN A 86 12.11 15.84 1.75
N ALA A 87 12.99 14.86 1.57
CA ALA A 87 12.86 13.56 2.22
C ALA A 87 13.38 13.55 3.67
N ILE A 88 14.36 14.41 3.99
CA ILE A 88 14.95 14.47 5.34
C ILE A 88 14.49 15.73 6.06
N PHE A 89 14.90 16.91 5.56
CA PHE A 89 14.67 18.17 6.28
C PHE A 89 13.18 18.47 6.44
N LEU A 90 12.43 18.45 5.34
CA LEU A 90 11.01 18.77 5.36
C LEU A 90 10.23 17.81 6.28
N VAL A 91 10.54 16.51 6.26
CA VAL A 91 9.90 15.52 7.15
C VAL A 91 10.08 15.88 8.62
N PHE A 92 11.30 16.23 9.04
CA PHE A 92 11.53 16.68 10.41
C PHE A 92 10.79 17.98 10.75
N VAL A 93 10.80 18.95 9.83
CA VAL A 93 10.03 20.19 10.02
C VAL A 93 8.55 19.89 10.19
N THR A 94 7.95 19.05 9.35
CA THR A 94 6.54 18.65 9.45
C THR A 94 6.22 17.80 10.67
N MET A 95 7.21 17.17 11.30
CA MET A 95 7.02 16.46 12.57
C MET A 95 7.03 17.41 13.77
N LEU A 96 7.78 18.52 13.66
CA LEU A 96 7.96 19.49 14.76
C LEU A 96 6.91 20.60 14.78
N VAL A 97 6.32 20.92 13.62
CA VAL A 97 5.22 21.89 13.46
C VAL A 97 3.88 21.18 13.56
#